data_AF-A0A0G4FK47-F1
#
_entry.id   AF-A0A0G4FK47-F1
#
_cell.length_a   1.000
_cell.length_b   1.000
_cell.length_c   1.000
_cell.angle_alpha   90.00
_cell.angle_beta   90.00
_cell.angle_gamma   90.00
#
_symmetry.space_group_name_H-M   'P 1'
#
loop_
_entity.id
_entity.type
_entity.pdbx_description
1 polymer ?
#
loop_
_entity_poly.entity_id
_entity_poly.type
_entity_poly.pdbx_seq_one_letter_code
_entity_poly.pdbx_strand_id
1 'polypeptide(L)'
;MSNRRQSYLDQERTIQHIQAVLESQKLICKVTSTCFNRCVPSPGAKLSYSQQTCMWQCSQRYIETQHFISKRSADMRSAGAGDGVGGPSFDLSGGSGSSDSFA
;
A
#
# COMPACT_ATOMS: atom_id res chain seq x y z
N MET A 1 24.03 -33.10 14.45
CA MET A 1 22.77 -32.66 13.81
C MET A 1 22.20 -31.35 14.38
N SER A 2 22.75 -30.77 15.46
CA SER A 2 22.27 -29.52 16.08
C SER A 2 22.60 -28.25 15.30
N ASN A 3 23.72 -28.23 14.55
CA ASN A 3 24.19 -27.05 13.82
C ASN A 3 23.26 -26.64 12.66
N ARG A 4 22.60 -27.63 12.03
CA ARG A 4 21.68 -27.39 10.91
C ARG A 4 20.39 -26.71 11.38
N ARG A 5 19.86 -27.09 12.55
CA ARG A 5 18.65 -26.49 13.13
C ARG A 5 18.89 -25.01 13.47
N GLN A 6 20.08 -24.68 13.99
CA GLN A 6 20.45 -23.29 14.29
C GLN A 6 20.47 -22.43 13.03
N SER A 7 21.06 -22.93 11.94
CA SER A 7 21.08 -22.23 10.64
C SER A 7 19.67 -21.95 10.09
N TYR A 8 18.69 -22.82 10.30
CA TYR A 8 17.31 -22.57 9.87
C TYR A 8 16.62 -21.48 10.69
N LEU A 9 16.84 -21.45 12.02
CA LEU A 9 16.29 -20.41 12.89
C LEU A 9 16.89 -19.03 12.56
N ASP A 10 18.17 -18.97 12.20
CA ASP A 10 18.83 -17.75 11.72
C ASP A 10 18.24 -17.27 10.39
N GLN A 11 17.95 -18.22 9.49
CA GLN A 11 17.30 -17.96 8.22
C GLN A 11 15.87 -17.44 8.39
N GLU A 12 15.08 -18.02 9.31
CA GLU A 12 13.71 -17.58 9.60
C GLU A 12 13.67 -16.13 10.09
N ARG A 13 14.55 -15.76 11.02
CA ARG A 13 14.69 -14.37 11.49
C ARG A 13 15.02 -13.40 10.36
N THR A 14 15.91 -13.84 9.46
CA THR A 14 16.28 -13.05 8.28
C THR A 14 15.09 -12.87 7.34
N ILE A 15 14.29 -13.91 7.11
CA ILE A 15 13.08 -13.84 6.27
C ILE A 15 12.06 -12.87 6.85
N GLN A 16 11.80 -12.92 8.16
CA GLN A 16 10.86 -12.01 8.83
C GLN A 16 11.30 -10.55 8.70
N HIS A 17 12.60 -10.27 8.89
CA HIS A 17 13.13 -8.92 8.71
C HIS A 17 12.97 -8.44 7.26
N ILE A 18 13.27 -9.29 6.27
CA ILE A 18 13.11 -8.96 4.86
C ILE A 18 11.65 -8.67 4.52
N GLN A 19 10.69 -9.41 5.08
CA GLN A 19 9.25 -9.18 4.85
C GLN A 19 8.84 -7.77 5.27
N ALA A 20 9.21 -7.32 6.45
CA ALA A 20 8.90 -5.96 6.93
C ALA A 20 9.50 -4.88 6.00
N VAL A 21 10.75 -5.08 5.55
CA VAL A 21 11.38 -4.17 4.59
C VAL A 21 10.61 -4.15 3.26
N LEU A 22 10.22 -5.30 2.72
CA LEU A 22 9.49 -5.38 1.46
C LEU A 22 8.12 -4.68 1.53
N GLU A 23 7.39 -4.86 2.63
CA GLU A 23 6.11 -4.19 2.84
C GLU A 23 6.26 -2.68 2.88
N SER A 24 7.26 -2.16 3.61
CA SER A 24 7.56 -0.73 3.64
C SER A 24 7.94 -0.19 2.26
N GLN A 25 8.72 -0.93 1.48
CA GLN A 25 9.12 -0.50 0.13
C GLN A 25 7.93 -0.48 -0.84
N LYS A 26 7.03 -1.45 -0.75
CA LYS A 26 5.79 -1.45 -1.53
C LYS A 26 4.96 -0.20 -1.24
N LEU A 27 4.84 0.19 0.02
CA LEU A 27 4.15 1.41 0.42
C LEU A 27 4.83 2.65 -0.18
N ILE A 28 6.16 2.76 -0.08
CA ILE A 28 6.93 3.89 -0.62
C ILE A 28 6.70 4.03 -2.14
N CYS A 29 6.80 2.93 -2.90
CA CYS A 29 6.55 2.95 -4.34
C CYS A 29 5.11 3.39 -4.67
N LYS A 30 4.13 2.94 -3.87
CA LYS A 30 2.72 3.30 -4.09
C LYS A 30 2.42 4.76 -3.77
N VAL A 31 2.94 5.28 -2.65
CA VAL A 31 2.82 6.70 -2.28
C VAL A 31 3.51 7.57 -3.34
N THR A 32 4.73 7.20 -3.74
CA THR A 32 5.50 7.95 -4.72
C THR A 32 4.79 8.04 -6.05
N SER A 33 4.31 6.92 -6.61
CA SER A 33 3.57 6.93 -7.88
C SER A 33 2.26 7.72 -7.79
N THR A 34 1.48 7.52 -6.72
CA THR A 34 0.19 8.20 -6.53
C THR A 34 0.39 9.71 -6.40
N CYS A 35 1.30 10.15 -5.54
CA CYS A 35 1.52 11.57 -5.28
C CYS A 35 2.22 12.27 -6.45
N PHE A 36 3.16 11.60 -7.12
CA PHE A 36 3.81 12.17 -8.31
C PHE A 36 2.78 12.47 -9.41
N ASN A 37 1.91 11.52 -9.73
CA ASN A 37 0.85 11.71 -10.73
C ASN A 37 -0.12 12.84 -10.34
N ARG A 38 -0.38 13.03 -9.05
CA ARG A 38 -1.30 14.06 -8.57
C ARG A 38 -0.69 15.47 -8.59
N CYS A 39 0.57 15.57 -8.21
CA CYS A 39 1.20 16.85 -7.87
C CYS A 39 2.20 17.33 -8.93
N VAL A 40 2.63 16.49 -9.88
CA VAL A 40 3.57 16.85 -10.96
C VAL A 40 2.85 16.79 -12.31
N PRO A 41 2.12 17.84 -12.72
CA PRO A 41 1.38 17.86 -13.99
C PRO A 41 2.32 17.92 -15.21
N SER A 42 3.48 18.55 -15.05
CA SER A 42 4.53 18.59 -16.07
C SER A 42 5.87 18.27 -15.40
N PRO A 43 6.54 17.17 -15.80
CA PRO A 43 7.82 16.79 -15.23
C PRO A 43 8.92 17.73 -15.74
N GLY A 44 9.67 18.31 -14.79
CA GLY A 44 10.86 19.11 -15.07
C GLY A 44 12.11 18.47 -14.48
N ALA A 45 13.28 19.08 -14.70
CA ALA A 45 14.55 18.59 -14.15
C ALA A 45 14.60 18.59 -12.60
N LYS A 46 13.74 19.38 -11.95
CA LYS A 46 13.64 19.50 -10.49
C LYS A 46 12.19 19.72 -10.09
N LEU A 47 11.84 19.28 -8.88
CA LEU A 47 10.56 19.64 -8.27
C LEU A 47 10.60 21.12 -7.84
N SER A 48 9.63 21.89 -8.32
CA SER A 48 9.38 23.25 -7.82
C SER A 48 8.92 23.23 -6.36
N TYR A 49 9.01 24.37 -5.68
CA TYR A 49 8.60 24.49 -4.28
C TYR A 49 7.14 24.04 -4.04
N SER A 50 6.21 24.48 -4.91
CA SER A 50 4.81 24.07 -4.84
C SER A 50 4.62 22.57 -5.02
N GLN A 51 5.38 21.94 -5.92
CA GLN A 51 5.36 20.49 -6.10
C GLN A 51 5.89 19.77 -4.86
N GLN A 52 6.98 20.25 -4.23
CA GLN A 52 7.50 19.66 -2.99
C GLN A 52 6.47 19.74 -1.84
N THR A 53 5.84 20.91 -1.66
CA THR A 53 4.77 21.08 -0.66
C THR A 53 3.57 20.18 -0.95
N CYS A 54 3.13 20.08 -2.21
CA CYS A 54 2.06 19.17 -2.61
C CYS A 54 2.42 17.72 -2.29
N MET A 55 3.65 17.30 -2.58
CA MET A 55 4.13 15.94 -2.30
C MET A 55 4.09 15.62 -0.80
N TRP A 56 4.53 16.55 0.03
CA TRP A 56 4.47 16.41 1.49
C TRP A 56 3.03 16.27 1.97
N GLN A 57 2.12 17.14 1.53
CA GLN A 57 0.71 17.07 1.94
C GLN A 57 0.03 15.79 1.42
N CYS A 58 0.31 15.40 0.18
CA CYS A 58 -0.24 14.20 -0.42
C CYS A 58 0.18 12.94 0.33
N SER A 59 1.46 12.81 0.70
CA SER A 59 1.94 11.62 1.40
C SER A 59 1.31 11.47 2.78
N GLN A 60 1.17 12.55 3.55
CA GLN A 60 0.50 12.55 4.84
C GLN A 60 -0.97 12.09 4.71
N ARG A 61 -1.73 12.71 3.80
CA ARG A 61 -3.14 12.35 3.56
C ARG A 61 -3.30 10.93 3.06
N TYR A 62 -2.40 10.46 2.20
CA TYR A 62 -2.42 9.09 1.70
C TYR A 62 -2.27 8.09 2.85
N ILE A 63 -1.24 8.25 3.69
CA ILE A 63 -0.94 7.34 4.79
C ILE A 63 -2.07 7.33 5.82
N GLU A 64 -2.56 8.50 6.23
CA GLU A 64 -3.70 8.64 7.14
C GLU A 64 -4.94 7.90 6.61
N THR A 65 -5.26 8.11 5.33
CA THR A 65 -6.42 7.46 4.69
C THR A 65 -6.22 5.94 4.60
N GLN A 66 -5.00 5.50 4.27
CA GLN A 66 -4.66 4.08 4.19
C GLN A 66 -4.85 3.40 5.55
N HIS A 67 -4.38 4.00 6.64
CA HIS A 67 -4.57 3.47 7.99
C HIS A 67 -6.05 3.45 8.39
N PHE A 68 -6.78 4.53 8.12
CA PHE A 68 -8.21 4.61 8.42
C PHE A 68 -9.01 3.49 7.73
N ILE A 69 -8.82 3.32 6.42
CA ILE A 69 -9.49 2.28 5.64
C ILE A 69 -9.06 0.89 6.11
N SER A 70 -7.77 0.66 6.35
CA SER A 70 -7.25 -0.65 6.77
C SER A 70 -7.87 -1.09 8.10
N LYS A 71 -7.94 -0.17 9.08
CA LYS A 71 -8.58 -0.42 10.38
C LYS A 71 -10.07 -0.75 10.20
N ARG A 72 -10.80 0.10 9.48
CA ARG A 72 -12.23 -0.10 9.26
C ARG A 72 -12.53 -1.41 8.52
N SER A 73 -11.68 -1.78 7.56
CA SER A 73 -11.80 -3.03 6.80
C SER A 73 -11.53 -4.25 7.68
N ALA A 74 -10.59 -4.17 8.63
CA ALA A 74 -10.35 -5.22 9.61
C ALA A 74 -11.55 -5.36 10.57
N ASP A 75 -12.08 -4.23 11.06
CA ASP A 75 -13.28 -4.21 11.92
C ASP A 75 -14.51 -4.78 11.19
N MET A 76 -14.62 -4.57 9.88
CA MET A 76 -15.69 -5.18 9.08
C MET A 76 -15.54 -6.71 8.96
N ARG A 77 -14.32 -7.24 8.91
CA ARG A 77 -14.09 -8.70 8.87
C ARG A 77 -14.50 -9.39 10.16
N SER A 78 -14.44 -8.70 11.30
CA SER A 78 -14.90 -9.22 12.59
C SER A 78 -16.39 -8.99 12.87
N ALA A 79 -17.06 -8.14 12.07
CA ALA A 79 -18.47 -7.78 12.24
C ALA A 79 -19.46 -8.45 11.26
N GLY A 80 -19.00 -9.33 10.35
CA GLY A 80 -19.76 -9.75 9.16
C GLY A 80 -20.24 -11.20 9.11
N ALA A 81 -21.02 -11.65 10.09
CA ALA A 81 -22.12 -12.59 9.87
C ALA A 81 -23.42 -11.77 9.93
N GLY A 82 -23.89 -11.27 8.79
CA GLY A 82 -25.16 -10.53 8.70
C GLY A 82 -25.22 -9.58 7.50
N ASP A 83 -26.07 -9.93 6.54
CA ASP A 83 -26.61 -9.11 5.44
C ASP A 83 -25.64 -8.41 4.45
N GLY A 84 -25.28 -9.15 3.41
CA GLY A 84 -25.93 -8.91 2.10
C GLY A 84 -25.55 -7.68 1.26
N VAL A 85 -24.51 -6.92 1.56
CA VAL A 85 -23.96 -5.93 0.59
C VAL A 85 -22.46 -6.20 0.39
N GLY A 86 -22.12 -6.63 -0.82
CA GLY A 86 -20.75 -6.87 -1.26
C GLY A 86 -19.86 -5.66 -0.99
N GLY A 87 -18.97 -5.78 -0.01
CA GLY A 87 -17.93 -4.79 0.24
C GLY A 87 -16.92 -4.75 -0.91
N PRO A 88 -16.31 -3.59 -1.21
CA PRO A 88 -15.38 -3.49 -2.30
C PRO A 88 -14.14 -4.33 -1.98
N SER A 89 -13.82 -5.29 -2.85
CA SER A 89 -12.46 -5.78 -3.00
C SER A 89 -11.58 -4.58 -3.29
N PHE A 90 -10.84 -4.10 -2.29
CA PHE A 90 -9.70 -3.21 -2.50
C PHE A 90 -8.61 -4.05 -3.18
N ASP A 91 -8.85 -4.37 -4.45
CA ASP A 91 -7.85 -4.93 -5.33
C ASP A 91 -6.80 -3.82 -5.56
N LEU A 92 -5.75 -3.89 -4.74
CA LEU A 92 -4.56 -3.06 -4.84
C LEU A 92 -3.52 -3.69 -5.79
N SER A 93 -3.97 -4.46 -6.79
CA SER A 93 -3.16 -5.01 -7.87
C SER A 93 -3.67 -4.42 -9.18
N GLY A 94 -2.97 -3.42 -9.71
CA GLY A 94 -3.37 -2.68 -10.91
C GLY A 94 -4.08 -3.51 -11.98
N GLY A 95 -5.39 -3.30 -12.10
CA GLY A 95 -6.17 -3.75 -13.24
C GLY A 95 -6.00 -2.75 -14.37
N SER A 96 -5.31 -3.16 -15.44
CA SER A 96 -5.55 -2.60 -16.76
C SER A 96 -7.02 -2.81 -17.08
N GLY A 97 -7.77 -1.72 -17.21
CA GLY A 97 -9.20 -1.77 -17.52
C GLY A 97 -9.46 -2.56 -18.80
N SER A 98 -10.32 -3.56 -18.68
CA SER A 98 -11.21 -3.95 -19.77
C SER A 98 -12.56 -3.36 -19.40
N SER A 99 -12.88 -2.23 -20.01
CA SER A 99 -14.23 -1.74 -20.18
C SER A 99 -15.08 -2.87 -20.75
N ASP A 100 -16.10 -3.33 -20.02
CA ASP A 100 -17.42 -3.65 -20.58
C ASP A 100 -18.38 -4.10 -19.48
N SER A 101 -19.63 -3.65 -19.63
CA SER A 101 -20.85 -4.18 -19.00
C SER A 101 -21.21 -3.70 -17.60
N PHE A 102 -21.83 -2.51 -17.52
CA PHE A 102 -23.12 -2.37 -16.84
C PHE A 102 -23.95 -1.31 -17.60
N ALA A 103 -24.85 -1.83 -18.44
CA ALA A 103 -26.10 -1.17 -18.80
C ALA A 103 -27.16 -1.56 -17.78
#